data_AF-A0A1F7GVU3-F1
#
_entry.id   AF-A0A1F7GVU3-F1
#
_cell.length_a   1.000
_cell.length_b   1.000
_cell.length_c   1.000
_cell.angle_alpha   90.00
_cell.angle_beta   90.00
_cell.angle_gamma   90.00
#
_symmetry.space_group_name_H-M   'P 1'
#
loop_
_entity.id
_entity.type
_entity.pdbx_description
1 polymer ?
#
loop_
_entity_poly.entity_id
_entity_poly.type
_entity_poly.pdbx_seq_one_letter_code
_entity_poly.pdbx_strand_id
1 'polypeptide(L)'
;MAFSSLTETRKSVMGTARRPLSALDISELLTEFAIDTRANILNPPHDVTAQLILSEIRSRHISKQEQQRWACVPWNGSDEKINLWELFNFLICHVDDHDIPIPGAYLPVDQTRDMIDHVLSYSERMQRALTIPEQYDIALNIADNYPTAGAILAHSASRAIGRNRETRAGDKLTFTFDEMRQWSRAVARFDDGMHRETPGDTYHYWACFTMGMASKSLEEDERIAAILCRSLFFHGAQLMNSARNVVTANKGSLLYLHEEVDRLGLETGIEVYEGIS
;
A
#
# COMPACT_ATOMS: atom_id res chain seq x y z
N MET A 1 -11.89 -23.98 40.96
CA MET A 1 -12.09 -24.06 39.50
C MET A 1 -12.44 -22.66 38.98
N ALA A 2 -11.44 -21.91 38.52
CA ALA A 2 -11.61 -20.54 38.02
C ALA A 2 -10.94 -20.46 36.65
N PHE A 3 -11.71 -20.76 35.60
CA PHE A 3 -11.26 -20.74 34.20
C PHE A 3 -12.30 -20.12 33.24
N SER A 4 -13.31 -19.38 33.75
CA SER A 4 -14.39 -18.86 32.89
C SER A 4 -14.26 -17.37 32.50
N SER A 5 -13.56 -16.52 33.26
CA SER A 5 -13.54 -15.08 32.95
C SER A 5 -12.53 -14.67 31.87
N LEU A 6 -11.36 -15.33 31.78
CA LEU A 6 -10.36 -15.03 30.74
C LEU A 6 -10.79 -15.47 29.33
N THR A 7 -11.66 -16.47 29.24
CA THR A 7 -12.12 -17.06 27.97
C THR A 7 -13.26 -16.23 27.35
N GLU A 8 -14.06 -15.54 28.16
CA GLU A 8 -15.10 -14.62 27.68
C GLU A 8 -14.55 -13.27 27.25
N THR A 9 -13.54 -12.71 27.95
CA THR A 9 -12.90 -11.46 27.53
C THR A 9 -12.14 -11.63 26.21
N ARG A 10 -11.49 -12.79 25.98
CA ARG A 10 -10.85 -13.10 24.68
C ARG A 10 -11.86 -13.25 23.53
N LYS A 11 -13.03 -13.83 23.77
CA LYS A 11 -14.10 -13.91 22.75
C LYS A 11 -14.72 -12.53 22.43
N SER A 12 -14.80 -11.65 23.42
CA SER A 12 -15.29 -10.27 23.22
C SER A 12 -14.33 -9.40 22.41
N VAL A 13 -13.01 -9.52 22.62
CA VAL A 13 -12.00 -8.75 21.88
C VAL A 13 -11.77 -9.34 20.47
N MET A 14 -11.92 -10.64 20.29
CA MET A 14 -11.81 -11.28 18.96
C MET A 14 -13.06 -11.13 18.08
N GLY A 15 -14.23 -10.83 18.67
CA GLY A 15 -15.48 -10.66 17.92
C GLY A 15 -15.57 -9.34 17.15
N THR A 16 -14.85 -8.31 17.58
CA THR A 16 -14.86 -6.98 16.95
C THR A 16 -13.83 -6.84 15.84
N ALA A 17 -12.69 -7.54 15.92
CA ALA A 17 -11.61 -7.49 14.92
C ALA A 17 -11.93 -8.24 13.61
N ARG A 18 -13.06 -8.97 13.52
CA ARG A 18 -13.39 -9.82 12.36
C ARG A 18 -14.61 -9.39 11.56
N ARG A 19 -15.32 -8.32 11.95
CA ARG A 19 -16.44 -7.84 11.14
C ARG A 19 -15.94 -6.81 10.12
N PRO A 20 -16.28 -6.95 8.82
CA PRO A 20 -16.11 -5.86 7.87
C PRO A 20 -16.77 -4.58 8.41
N LEU A 21 -16.19 -3.42 8.11
CA LEU A 21 -16.81 -2.14 8.45
C LEU A 21 -18.22 -2.08 7.84
N SER A 22 -19.20 -1.73 8.66
CA SER A 22 -20.55 -1.48 8.15
C SER A 22 -20.61 -0.15 7.40
N ALA A 23 -21.64 0.03 6.57
CA ALA A 23 -21.86 1.30 5.88
C ALA A 23 -22.00 2.48 6.86
N LEU A 24 -22.49 2.23 8.08
CA LEU A 24 -22.59 3.23 9.15
C LEU A 24 -21.21 3.60 9.69
N ASP A 25 -20.35 2.62 9.98
CA ASP A 25 -18.97 2.86 10.45
C ASP A 25 -18.18 3.70 9.42
N ILE A 26 -18.38 3.44 8.13
CA ILE A 26 -17.78 4.22 7.03
C ILE A 26 -18.35 5.64 7.00
N SER A 27 -19.67 5.82 7.13
CA SER A 27 -20.30 7.14 7.10
C SER A 27 -19.89 8.02 8.28
N GLU A 28 -19.73 7.45 9.47
CA GLU A 28 -19.25 8.17 10.67
C GLU A 28 -17.81 8.63 10.49
N LEU A 29 -16.93 7.75 9.99
CA LEU A 29 -15.55 8.10 9.64
C LEU A 29 -15.49 9.27 8.65
N LEU A 30 -16.25 9.20 7.55
CA LEU A 30 -16.28 10.26 6.55
C LEU A 30 -16.76 11.61 7.12
N THR A 31 -17.74 11.58 8.03
CA THR A 31 -18.26 12.79 8.70
C THR A 31 -17.24 13.39 9.66
N GLU A 32 -16.53 12.55 10.42
CA GLU A 32 -15.47 12.97 11.33
C GLU A 32 -14.26 13.55 10.57
N PHE A 33 -13.92 12.97 9.40
CA PHE A 33 -12.85 13.49 8.54
C PHE A 33 -13.18 14.82 7.89
N ALA A 34 -14.45 15.11 7.59
CA ALA A 34 -14.86 16.41 7.08
C ALA A 34 -14.61 17.55 8.08
N ILE A 35 -14.41 17.23 9.37
CA ILE A 35 -14.25 18.20 10.46
C ILE A 35 -12.78 18.30 10.92
N ASP A 36 -11.98 17.24 10.77
CA ASP A 36 -10.57 17.22 11.19
C ASP A 36 -9.65 17.86 10.14
N THR A 37 -9.29 19.13 10.34
CA THR A 37 -8.40 19.87 9.44
C THR A 37 -7.00 19.26 9.31
N ARG A 38 -6.56 18.41 10.26
CA ARG A 38 -5.25 17.74 10.22
C ARG A 38 -5.19 16.61 9.19
N ALA A 39 -6.34 16.05 8.84
CA ALA A 39 -6.49 15.01 7.82
C ALA A 39 -6.70 15.59 6.40
N ASN A 40 -6.78 16.92 6.27
CA ASN A 40 -7.05 17.60 5.00
C ASN A 40 -5.76 18.04 4.28
N ILE A 41 -4.72 17.19 4.32
CA ILE A 41 -3.52 17.35 3.50
C ILE A 41 -3.71 16.54 2.22
N LEU A 42 -3.44 17.19 1.09
CA LEU A 42 -3.42 16.54 -0.20
C LEU A 42 -1.99 16.11 -0.55
N ASN A 43 -1.88 14.97 -1.22
CA ASN A 43 -0.66 14.59 -1.90
C ASN A 43 -0.31 15.66 -2.95
N PRO A 44 0.98 15.96 -3.14
CA PRO A 44 1.39 16.88 -4.20
C PRO A 44 1.05 16.30 -5.59
N PRO A 45 1.03 17.13 -6.64
CA PRO A 45 0.89 16.66 -8.01
C PRO A 45 1.90 15.56 -8.38
N HIS A 46 1.59 14.81 -9.43
CA HIS A 46 2.38 13.67 -9.93
C HIS A 46 3.87 14.00 -10.08
N ASP A 47 4.18 15.02 -10.88
CA ASP A 47 5.53 15.45 -11.23
C ASP A 47 6.33 15.86 -9.99
N VAL A 48 5.68 16.56 -9.06
CA VAL A 48 6.28 16.95 -7.78
C VAL A 48 6.52 15.72 -6.90
N THR A 49 5.58 14.77 -6.86
CA THR A 49 5.72 13.51 -6.10
C THR A 49 6.92 12.71 -6.60
N ALA A 50 7.04 12.51 -7.91
CA ALA A 50 8.16 11.79 -8.52
C ALA A 50 9.50 12.48 -8.23
N GLN A 51 9.57 13.80 -8.37
CA GLN A 51 10.78 14.59 -8.09
C GLN A 51 11.22 14.50 -6.63
N LEU A 52 10.29 14.57 -5.68
CA LEU A 52 10.60 14.46 -4.25
C LEU A 52 11.13 13.07 -3.91
N ILE A 53 10.49 12.01 -4.41
CA ILE A 53 10.97 10.63 -4.22
C ILE A 53 12.36 10.45 -4.85
N LEU A 54 12.56 10.92 -6.08
CA LEU A 54 13.85 10.87 -6.76
C LEU A 54 14.95 11.60 -5.97
N SER A 55 14.64 12.77 -5.42
CA SER A 55 15.55 13.54 -4.58
C SER A 55 15.98 12.73 -3.36
N GLU A 56 15.04 12.01 -2.74
CA GLU A 56 15.26 11.21 -1.54
C GLU A 56 16.08 9.94 -1.82
N ILE A 57 15.92 9.34 -3.00
CA ILE A 57 16.79 8.22 -3.44
C ILE A 57 18.21 8.73 -3.74
N ARG A 58 18.32 9.88 -4.40
CA ARG A 58 19.62 10.49 -4.74
C ARG A 58 20.40 10.95 -3.51
N SER A 59 19.72 11.47 -2.48
CA SER A 59 20.35 11.89 -1.22
C SER A 59 21.03 10.73 -0.50
N ARG A 60 20.55 9.50 -0.71
CA ARG A 60 21.13 8.24 -0.19
C ARG A 60 22.23 7.65 -1.07
N HIS A 61 22.60 8.33 -2.16
CA HIS A 61 23.60 7.87 -3.13
C HIS A 61 23.27 6.52 -3.78
N ILE A 62 21.98 6.17 -3.89
CA ILE A 62 21.55 4.95 -4.57
C ILE A 62 21.59 5.19 -6.09
N SER A 63 22.37 4.41 -6.80
CA SER A 63 22.54 4.50 -8.26
C SER A 63 21.87 3.34 -9.00
N LYS A 64 21.69 3.46 -10.32
CA LYS A 64 21.25 2.34 -11.17
C LYS A 64 22.27 1.21 -11.24
N GLN A 65 23.55 1.52 -11.05
CA GLN A 65 24.64 0.54 -11.07
C GLN A 65 24.53 -0.46 -9.91
N GLU A 66 23.86 -0.07 -8.82
CA GLU A 66 23.50 -0.95 -7.72
C GLU A 66 22.20 -1.72 -8.03
N GLN A 67 22.10 -2.32 -9.24
CA GLN A 67 20.90 -2.99 -9.73
C GLN A 67 20.32 -3.99 -8.72
N GLN A 68 21.19 -4.67 -7.95
CA GLN A 68 20.80 -5.57 -6.87
C GLN A 68 19.87 -4.90 -5.84
N ARG A 69 20.09 -3.63 -5.48
CA ARG A 69 19.22 -2.90 -4.52
C ARG A 69 17.83 -2.59 -5.08
N TRP A 70 17.72 -2.49 -6.40
CA TRP A 70 16.46 -2.24 -7.10
C TRP A 70 15.68 -3.52 -7.37
N ALA A 71 16.39 -4.61 -7.59
CA ALA A 71 15.84 -5.89 -8.04
C ALA A 71 15.66 -6.92 -6.93
N CYS A 72 16.06 -6.61 -5.69
CA CYS A 72 15.99 -7.53 -4.56
C CYS A 72 15.20 -6.97 -3.37
N VAL A 73 14.78 -7.87 -2.50
CA VAL A 73 14.29 -7.54 -1.15
C VAL A 73 15.35 -7.93 -0.10
N PRO A 74 15.56 -7.11 0.95
CA PRO A 74 16.63 -7.34 1.93
C PRO A 74 16.19 -8.14 3.16
N TRP A 75 14.94 -8.63 3.17
CA TRP A 75 14.37 -9.24 4.36
C TRP A 75 15.12 -10.53 4.75
N ASN A 76 15.13 -10.84 6.05
CA ASN A 76 15.72 -12.09 6.59
C ASN A 76 17.23 -12.27 6.39
N GLY A 77 17.97 -11.19 6.09
CA GLY A 77 19.44 -11.23 6.00
C GLY A 77 19.98 -11.84 4.71
N SER A 78 19.14 -11.94 3.67
CA SER A 78 19.55 -12.32 2.32
C SER A 78 18.88 -11.45 1.28
N ASP A 79 19.64 -11.04 0.26
CA ASP A 79 19.11 -10.32 -0.89
C ASP A 79 18.42 -11.31 -1.84
N GLU A 80 17.11 -11.44 -1.69
CA GLU A 80 16.28 -12.28 -2.55
C GLU A 80 15.82 -11.49 -3.78
N LYS A 81 16.11 -12.01 -4.98
CA LYS A 81 15.68 -11.37 -6.23
C LYS A 81 14.15 -11.39 -6.35
N ILE A 82 13.58 -10.24 -6.68
CA ILE A 82 12.15 -10.08 -6.93
C ILE A 82 11.75 -10.88 -8.17
N ASN A 83 10.72 -11.69 -8.05
CA ASN A 83 10.06 -12.35 -9.16
C ASN A 83 8.82 -11.52 -9.56
N LEU A 84 8.78 -11.02 -10.80
CA LEU A 84 7.70 -10.14 -11.24
C LEU A 84 6.31 -10.78 -11.16
N TRP A 85 6.19 -12.08 -11.41
CA TRP A 85 4.89 -12.77 -11.36
C TRP A 85 4.44 -13.04 -9.94
N GLU A 86 5.36 -13.37 -9.04
CA GLU A 86 5.01 -13.52 -7.62
C GLU A 86 4.69 -12.17 -7.00
N LEU A 87 5.42 -11.11 -7.35
CA LEU A 87 5.10 -9.75 -6.94
C LEU A 87 3.75 -9.30 -7.52
N PHE A 88 3.50 -9.55 -8.81
CA PHE A 88 2.20 -9.30 -9.44
C PHE A 88 1.08 -10.03 -8.68
N ASN A 89 1.26 -11.32 -8.40
CA ASN A 89 0.29 -12.08 -7.61
C ASN A 89 0.18 -11.53 -6.20
N PHE A 90 1.24 -11.08 -5.54
CA PHE A 90 1.13 -10.49 -4.21
C PHE A 90 0.31 -9.19 -4.22
N LEU A 91 0.67 -8.26 -5.12
CA LEU A 91 0.04 -6.96 -5.26
C LEU A 91 -1.40 -7.05 -5.75
N ILE A 92 -1.70 -8.03 -6.62
CA ILE A 92 -3.05 -8.35 -7.04
C ILE A 92 -3.74 -9.20 -5.97
N CYS A 93 -3.35 -10.45 -5.69
CA CYS A 93 -3.93 -11.42 -4.71
C CYS A 93 -3.98 -10.99 -3.24
N HIS A 94 -3.53 -9.79 -2.91
CA HIS A 94 -4.19 -9.03 -1.86
C HIS A 94 -5.69 -8.78 -2.16
N VAL A 95 -6.24 -9.13 -3.34
CA VAL A 95 -7.66 -9.24 -3.69
C VAL A 95 -8.30 -10.45 -3.02
N ASP A 96 -8.97 -10.20 -1.89
CA ASP A 96 -10.18 -10.90 -1.42
C ASP A 96 -10.18 -12.44 -1.23
N ASP A 97 -9.11 -13.17 -1.57
CA ASP A 97 -8.91 -14.60 -1.31
C ASP A 97 -7.91 -14.80 -0.17
N HIS A 98 -8.46 -15.03 1.02
CA HIS A 98 -7.71 -15.15 2.26
C HIS A 98 -7.11 -16.55 2.48
N ASP A 99 -7.30 -17.49 1.55
CA ASP A 99 -6.86 -18.88 1.70
C ASP A 99 -5.50 -19.19 1.04
N ILE A 100 -4.98 -18.31 0.18
CA ILE A 100 -3.70 -18.53 -0.53
C ILE A 100 -2.51 -18.05 0.32
N PRO A 101 -1.46 -18.85 0.56
CA PRO A 101 -0.27 -18.41 1.31
C PRO A 101 0.33 -17.11 0.76
N ILE A 102 0.65 -16.17 1.65
CA ILE A 102 1.35 -14.94 1.27
C ILE A 102 2.84 -15.27 1.12
N PRO A 103 3.48 -14.91 0.00
CA PRO A 103 4.93 -15.06 -0.11
C PRO A 103 5.61 -14.18 0.96
N GLY A 104 6.36 -14.82 1.87
CA GLY A 104 7.00 -14.12 2.99
C GLY A 104 7.98 -13.02 2.56
N ALA A 105 8.55 -13.13 1.36
CA ALA A 105 9.42 -12.14 0.74
C ALA A 105 8.71 -10.79 0.43
N TYR A 106 7.38 -10.78 0.32
CA TYR A 106 6.63 -9.57 -0.02
C TYR A 106 5.76 -9.04 1.12
N LEU A 107 5.59 -9.80 2.22
CA LEU A 107 4.98 -9.32 3.46
C LEU A 107 5.92 -9.54 4.66
N PRO A 108 6.95 -8.68 4.81
CA PRO A 108 7.82 -8.69 5.97
C PRO A 108 7.06 -8.14 7.19
N VAL A 109 6.44 -9.02 7.99
CA VAL A 109 5.47 -8.67 9.05
C VAL A 109 6.00 -7.64 10.03
N ASP A 110 7.24 -7.79 10.48
CA ASP A 110 7.82 -6.92 11.50
C ASP A 110 8.08 -5.52 10.93
N GLN A 111 8.73 -5.45 9.76
CA GLN A 111 8.97 -4.21 9.04
C GLN A 111 7.66 -3.50 8.67
N THR A 112 6.63 -4.28 8.29
CA THR A 112 5.30 -3.75 7.97
C THR A 112 4.68 -3.06 9.17
N ARG A 113 4.78 -3.66 10.37
CA ARG A 113 4.31 -3.03 11.60
C ARG A 113 5.14 -1.80 11.94
N ASP A 114 6.46 -1.87 11.83
CA ASP A 114 7.37 -0.75 12.10
C ASP A 114 7.04 0.46 11.20
N MET A 115 6.74 0.22 9.92
CA MET A 115 6.33 1.25 8.97
C MET A 115 5.04 1.94 9.41
N ILE A 116 4.03 1.17 9.84
CA ILE A 116 2.77 1.71 10.35
C ILE A 116 3.02 2.58 11.58
N ASP A 117 3.75 2.06 12.56
CA ASP A 117 4.02 2.77 13.82
C ASP A 117 4.83 4.06 13.60
N HIS A 118 5.77 4.05 12.65
CA HIS A 118 6.52 5.24 12.25
C HIS A 118 5.65 6.29 11.55
N VAL A 119 4.77 5.90 10.63
CA VAL A 119 3.84 6.83 9.97
C VAL A 119 2.91 7.48 10.99
N LEU A 120 2.32 6.69 11.89
CA LEU A 120 1.43 7.20 12.94
C LEU A 120 2.17 8.18 13.86
N SER A 121 3.33 7.77 14.39
CA SER A 121 4.13 8.60 15.30
C SER A 121 4.62 9.89 14.64
N TYR A 122 5.02 9.82 13.36
CA TYR A 122 5.52 11.00 12.66
C TYR A 122 4.38 11.95 12.29
N SER A 123 3.23 11.44 11.85
CA SER A 123 2.03 12.25 11.64
C SER A 123 1.61 12.98 12.91
N GLU A 124 1.58 12.28 14.05
CA GLU A 124 1.23 12.87 15.34
C GLU A 124 2.21 13.99 15.72
N ARG A 125 3.52 13.74 15.61
CA ARG A 125 4.55 14.76 15.89
C ARG A 125 4.43 16.00 15.00
N MET A 126 4.10 15.81 13.72
CA MET A 126 3.92 16.91 12.76
C MET A 126 2.54 17.56 12.84
N GLN A 127 1.61 16.95 13.60
CA GLN A 127 0.21 17.36 13.71
C GLN A 127 -0.49 17.47 12.35
N ARG A 128 -0.13 16.59 11.40
CA ARG A 128 -0.74 16.53 10.06
C ARG A 128 -0.56 15.16 9.41
N ALA A 129 -1.39 14.88 8.41
CA ALA A 129 -1.20 13.75 7.50
C ALA A 129 0.16 13.85 6.75
N LEU A 130 0.72 12.68 6.43
CA LEU A 130 1.96 12.49 5.69
C LEU A 130 1.68 12.20 4.22
N THR A 131 2.41 12.89 3.35
CA THR A 131 2.35 12.73 1.90
C THR A 131 3.02 11.44 1.43
N ILE A 132 2.74 11.02 0.20
CA ILE A 132 3.38 9.87 -0.44
C ILE A 132 4.92 9.92 -0.37
N PRO A 133 5.62 11.03 -0.70
CA PRO A 133 7.07 11.08 -0.55
C PRO A 133 7.57 10.84 0.87
N GLU A 134 6.86 11.36 1.88
CA GLU A 134 7.23 11.19 3.29
C GLU A 134 7.00 9.75 3.78
N GLN A 135 5.92 9.13 3.34
CA GLN A 135 5.68 7.70 3.58
C GLN A 135 6.79 6.85 2.93
N TYR A 136 7.18 7.17 1.69
CA TYR A 136 8.25 6.46 1.00
C TYR A 136 9.60 6.62 1.68
N ASP A 137 9.92 7.82 2.18
CA ASP A 137 11.15 8.08 2.94
C ASP A 137 11.27 7.16 4.17
N ILE A 138 10.19 7.02 4.95
CA ILE A 138 10.13 6.09 6.08
C ILE A 138 10.33 4.65 5.59
N ALA A 139 9.60 4.24 4.56
CA ALA A 139 9.67 2.87 4.05
C ALA A 139 11.06 2.53 3.51
N LEU A 140 11.72 3.48 2.83
CA LEU A 140 13.06 3.32 2.29
C LEU A 140 14.11 3.18 3.39
N ASN A 141 13.95 3.90 4.50
CA ASN A 141 14.81 3.74 5.68
C ASN A 141 14.65 2.36 6.33
N ILE A 142 13.43 1.85 6.45
CA ILE A 142 13.17 0.52 7.02
C ILE A 142 13.63 -0.59 6.08
N ALA A 143 13.56 -0.36 4.77
CA ALA A 143 14.02 -1.27 3.74
C ALA A 143 15.53 -1.17 3.47
N ASP A 144 16.33 -0.65 4.40
CA ASP A 144 17.80 -0.54 4.29
C ASP A 144 18.27 0.09 2.96
N ASN A 145 17.52 1.07 2.45
CA ASN A 145 17.77 1.77 1.19
C ASN A 145 17.61 0.91 -0.07
N TYR A 146 16.79 -0.16 -0.04
CA TYR A 146 16.36 -0.92 -1.21
C TYR A 146 15.08 -0.29 -1.79
N PRO A 147 15.13 0.45 -2.91
CA PRO A 147 14.01 1.28 -3.36
C PRO A 147 12.71 0.50 -3.61
N THR A 148 12.78 -0.56 -4.40
CA THR A 148 11.61 -1.38 -4.72
C THR A 148 11.08 -2.11 -3.48
N ALA A 149 11.96 -2.53 -2.56
CA ALA A 149 11.54 -3.11 -1.29
C ALA A 149 10.83 -2.10 -0.38
N GLY A 150 11.27 -0.84 -0.38
CA GLY A 150 10.56 0.26 0.29
C GLY A 150 9.15 0.46 -0.28
N ALA A 151 8.99 0.38 -1.60
CA ALA A 151 7.66 0.44 -2.23
C ALA A 151 6.75 -0.74 -1.83
N ILE A 152 7.28 -1.96 -1.84
CA ILE A 152 6.58 -3.17 -1.37
C ILE A 152 6.14 -3.01 0.08
N LEU A 153 7.01 -2.46 0.92
CA LEU A 153 6.74 -2.22 2.33
C LEU A 153 5.63 -1.18 2.54
N ALA A 154 5.66 -0.07 1.80
CA ALA A 154 4.62 0.96 1.85
C ALA A 154 3.25 0.41 1.42
N HIS A 155 3.22 -0.42 0.36
CA HIS A 155 2.01 -1.14 -0.04
C HIS A 155 1.49 -2.05 1.08
N SER A 156 2.37 -2.90 1.62
CA SER A 156 2.05 -3.87 2.67
C SER A 156 1.48 -3.18 3.91
N ALA A 157 2.12 -2.11 4.36
CA ALA A 157 1.69 -1.32 5.51
C ALA A 157 0.30 -0.71 5.28
N SER A 158 0.15 0.04 4.19
CA SER A 158 -1.12 0.71 3.84
C SER A 158 -2.27 -0.29 3.70
N ARG A 159 -2.03 -1.44 3.06
CA ARG A 159 -3.05 -2.48 2.92
C ARG A 159 -3.37 -3.15 4.25
N ALA A 160 -2.36 -3.57 5.01
CA ALA A 160 -2.54 -4.33 6.24
C ALA A 160 -3.44 -3.58 7.21
N ILE A 161 -3.17 -2.29 7.47
CA ILE A 161 -4.00 -1.48 8.37
C ILE A 161 -5.28 -0.96 7.70
N GLY A 162 -5.22 -0.53 6.44
CA GLY A 162 -6.39 0.04 5.75
C GLY A 162 -7.52 -0.97 5.52
N ARG A 163 -7.18 -2.26 5.39
CA ARG A 163 -8.18 -3.33 5.23
C ARG A 163 -8.32 -4.23 6.46
N ASN A 164 -7.28 -4.34 7.29
CA ASN A 164 -7.27 -5.19 8.47
C ASN A 164 -7.68 -6.65 8.17
N ARG A 165 -7.19 -7.18 7.04
CA ARG A 165 -7.51 -8.54 6.57
C ARG A 165 -6.32 -9.49 6.54
N GLU A 166 -5.13 -9.02 6.88
CA GLU A 166 -3.90 -9.84 6.87
C GLU A 166 -3.69 -10.65 8.16
N THR A 167 -4.77 -10.98 8.87
CA THR A 167 -4.73 -11.70 10.16
C THR A 167 -4.03 -13.07 10.10
N ARG A 168 -3.93 -13.68 8.91
CA ARG A 168 -3.18 -14.92 8.65
C ARG A 168 -1.66 -14.77 8.77
N ALA A 169 -1.14 -13.55 8.60
CA ALA A 169 0.28 -13.25 8.76
C ALA A 169 0.69 -13.14 10.25
N GLY A 170 -0.30 -13.20 11.16
CA GLY A 170 -0.11 -13.21 12.61
C GLY A 170 -0.78 -12.03 13.31
N ASP A 171 -0.78 -12.07 14.64
CA ASP A 171 -1.48 -11.08 15.47
C ASP A 171 -0.88 -9.66 15.38
N LYS A 172 0.38 -9.52 14.91
CA LYS A 172 1.04 -8.22 14.73
C LYS A 172 0.37 -7.34 13.66
N LEU A 173 -0.31 -7.94 12.68
CA LEU A 173 -1.05 -7.23 11.63
C LEU A 173 -2.56 -7.31 11.84
N THR A 174 -2.99 -7.36 13.11
CA THR A 174 -4.39 -7.22 13.51
C THR A 174 -4.57 -5.88 14.21
N PHE A 175 -5.47 -5.06 13.68
CA PHE A 175 -5.65 -3.67 14.12
C PHE A 175 -7.02 -3.46 14.74
N THR A 176 -7.09 -2.56 15.70
CA THR A 176 -8.34 -2.04 16.25
C THR A 176 -8.94 -1.00 15.31
N PHE A 177 -10.23 -0.72 15.47
CA PHE A 177 -10.88 0.34 14.69
C PHE A 177 -10.26 1.73 14.94
N ASP A 178 -9.80 1.98 16.17
CA ASP A 178 -9.14 3.24 16.53
C ASP A 178 -7.79 3.38 15.82
N GLU A 179 -7.00 2.30 15.71
CA GLU A 179 -5.76 2.30 14.92
C GLU A 179 -6.04 2.56 13.43
N MET A 180 -7.06 1.89 12.85
CA MET A 180 -7.45 2.14 11.46
C MET A 180 -7.88 3.61 11.25
N ARG A 181 -8.60 4.19 12.20
CA ARG A 181 -8.99 5.61 12.15
C ARG A 181 -7.78 6.54 12.25
N GLN A 182 -6.83 6.24 13.13
CA GLN A 182 -5.60 7.01 13.25
C GLN A 182 -4.80 6.97 11.95
N TRP A 183 -4.69 5.79 11.32
CA TRP A 183 -4.07 5.64 10.01
C TRP A 183 -4.74 6.53 8.97
N SER A 184 -6.07 6.49 8.86
CA SER A 184 -6.81 7.33 7.92
C SER A 184 -6.58 8.83 8.09
N ARG A 185 -6.16 9.29 9.28
CA ARG A 185 -5.76 10.70 9.53
C ARG A 185 -4.28 10.95 9.29
N ALA A 186 -3.46 9.90 9.37
CA ALA A 186 -2.01 9.99 9.31
C ALA A 186 -1.46 10.02 7.88
N VAL A 187 -2.26 9.64 6.89
CA VAL A 187 -1.85 9.61 5.48
C VAL A 187 -2.68 10.58 4.64
N ALA A 188 -1.98 11.33 3.78
CA ALA A 188 -2.55 12.35 2.93
C ALA A 188 -3.43 11.74 1.83
N ARG A 189 -4.45 12.51 1.44
CA ARG A 189 -5.44 12.10 0.44
C ARG A 189 -5.00 12.51 -0.96
N PHE A 190 -5.51 11.84 -1.98
CA PHE A 190 -5.50 12.41 -3.33
C PHE A 190 -6.62 13.45 -3.47
N ASP A 191 -6.43 14.45 -4.34
CA ASP A 191 -7.40 15.53 -4.58
C ASP A 191 -8.80 14.97 -4.88
N ASP A 192 -9.87 15.64 -4.48
CA ASP A 192 -11.21 15.07 -4.34
C ASP A 192 -12.15 15.34 -5.54
N GLY A 193 -11.63 15.87 -6.65
CA GLY A 193 -12.43 16.23 -7.83
C GLY A 193 -13.20 15.07 -8.48
N MET A 194 -12.68 13.85 -8.42
CA MET A 194 -13.29 12.61 -8.97
C MET A 194 -12.99 11.36 -8.12
N HIS A 195 -12.07 11.47 -7.15
CA HIS A 195 -11.47 10.35 -6.43
C HIS A 195 -12.17 10.12 -5.09
N ARG A 196 -13.11 9.19 -5.05
CA ARG A 196 -13.77 8.81 -3.80
C ARG A 196 -12.96 7.78 -3.00
N GLU A 197 -11.64 7.79 -3.01
CA GLU A 197 -10.91 6.88 -2.13
C GLU A 197 -11.25 7.18 -0.67
N THR A 198 -11.42 6.13 0.13
CA THR A 198 -11.64 6.31 1.57
C THR A 198 -10.39 6.98 2.13
N PRO A 199 -10.52 8.02 2.98
CA PRO A 199 -9.36 8.70 3.54
C PRO A 199 -8.32 7.73 4.12
N GLY A 200 -7.07 7.90 3.70
CA GLY A 200 -5.93 7.05 4.05
C GLY A 200 -5.86 5.66 3.42
N ASP A 201 -6.71 5.40 2.43
CA ASP A 201 -6.57 4.23 1.56
C ASP A 201 -5.60 4.57 0.42
N THR A 202 -4.31 4.28 0.57
CA THR A 202 -3.27 4.56 -0.45
C THR A 202 -2.67 3.29 -1.06
N TYR A 203 -3.14 2.10 -0.69
CA TYR A 203 -2.47 0.86 -1.10
C TYR A 203 -2.57 0.61 -2.61
N HIS A 204 -3.60 1.14 -3.28
CA HIS A 204 -3.77 1.07 -4.74
C HIS A 204 -2.64 1.80 -5.47
N TYR A 205 -2.38 3.06 -5.06
CA TYR A 205 -1.23 3.82 -5.51
C TYR A 205 0.06 3.04 -5.30
N TRP A 206 0.30 2.54 -4.08
CA TRP A 206 1.53 1.82 -3.74
C TRP A 206 1.69 0.52 -4.52
N ALA A 207 0.61 -0.20 -4.81
CA ALA A 207 0.66 -1.41 -5.61
C ALA A 207 1.17 -1.11 -7.02
N CYS A 208 0.58 -0.09 -7.65
CA CYS A 208 0.93 0.31 -9.00
C CYS A 208 2.34 0.93 -9.06
N PHE A 209 2.69 1.76 -8.08
CA PHE A 209 4.03 2.32 -7.90
C PHE A 209 5.10 1.24 -7.80
N THR A 210 4.88 0.25 -6.94
CA THR A 210 5.77 -0.90 -6.77
C THR A 210 5.97 -1.66 -8.08
N MET A 211 4.89 -1.95 -8.82
CA MET A 211 5.00 -2.62 -10.11
C MET A 211 5.73 -1.78 -11.16
N GLY A 212 5.53 -0.45 -11.16
CA GLY A 212 6.25 0.48 -12.03
C GLY A 212 7.76 0.40 -11.82
N MET A 213 8.20 0.49 -10.56
CA MET A 213 9.62 0.37 -10.20
C MET A 213 10.18 -1.02 -10.53
N ALA A 214 9.52 -2.08 -10.05
CA ALA A 214 10.00 -3.45 -10.20
C ALA A 214 10.14 -3.85 -11.68
N SER A 215 9.08 -3.62 -12.46
CA SER A 215 9.06 -3.99 -13.89
C SER A 215 10.11 -3.23 -14.70
N LYS A 216 10.48 -2.00 -14.30
CA LYS A 216 11.56 -1.26 -14.95
C LYS A 216 12.93 -1.72 -14.52
N SER A 217 13.13 -2.00 -13.23
CA SER A 217 14.40 -2.52 -12.70
C SER A 217 14.79 -3.89 -13.27
N LEU A 218 13.79 -4.70 -13.64
CA LEU A 218 13.95 -6.06 -14.16
C LEU A 218 13.72 -6.15 -15.68
N GLU A 219 13.52 -5.03 -16.38
CA GLU A 219 13.14 -5.05 -17.81
C GLU A 219 14.20 -5.71 -18.71
N GLU A 220 15.48 -5.56 -18.39
CA GLU A 220 16.56 -6.18 -19.18
C GLU A 220 16.60 -7.70 -19.02
N ASP A 221 16.35 -8.19 -17.81
CA ASP A 221 16.36 -9.62 -17.49
C ASP A 221 15.05 -10.32 -17.89
N GLU A 222 13.92 -9.64 -17.73
CA GLU A 222 12.58 -10.22 -17.80
C GLU A 222 11.61 -9.41 -18.68
N ARG A 223 12.11 -8.93 -19.83
CA ARG A 223 11.41 -7.99 -20.72
C ARG A 223 9.93 -8.30 -20.98
N ILE A 224 9.61 -9.57 -21.28
CA ILE A 224 8.23 -9.98 -21.57
C ILE A 224 7.35 -9.85 -20.33
N ALA A 225 7.81 -10.35 -19.17
CA ALA A 225 7.06 -10.26 -17.92
C ALA A 225 6.88 -8.80 -17.50
N ALA A 226 7.92 -7.98 -17.64
CA ALA A 226 7.87 -6.55 -17.37
C ALA A 226 6.82 -5.81 -18.21
N ILE A 227 6.78 -6.05 -19.53
CA ILE A 227 5.78 -5.45 -20.43
C ILE A 227 4.36 -5.88 -20.05
N LEU A 228 4.17 -7.18 -19.81
CA LEU A 228 2.84 -7.73 -19.48
C LEU A 228 2.33 -7.19 -18.14
N CYS A 229 3.15 -7.22 -17.09
CA CYS A 229 2.73 -6.74 -15.78
C CYS A 229 2.40 -5.24 -15.80
N ARG A 230 3.21 -4.39 -16.46
CA ARG A 230 2.88 -2.98 -16.64
C ARG A 230 1.56 -2.77 -17.38
N SER A 231 1.34 -3.51 -18.45
CA SER A 231 0.11 -3.41 -19.24
C SER A 231 -1.12 -3.79 -18.41
N LEU A 232 -0.99 -4.85 -17.61
CA LEU A 232 -2.06 -5.33 -16.72
C LEU A 232 -2.36 -4.33 -15.60
N PHE A 233 -1.36 -3.69 -15.01
CA PHE A 233 -1.59 -2.64 -14.00
C PHE A 233 -2.16 -1.36 -14.62
N PHE A 234 -1.70 -0.95 -15.81
CA PHE A 234 -2.21 0.23 -16.50
C PHE A 234 -3.69 0.12 -16.92
N HIS A 235 -4.10 -1.09 -17.33
CA HIS A 235 -5.47 -1.37 -17.78
C HIS A 235 -6.31 -2.13 -16.75
N GLY A 236 -5.77 -2.44 -15.57
CA GLY A 236 -6.35 -3.38 -14.61
C GLY A 236 -7.74 -2.99 -14.14
N ALA A 237 -7.91 -1.73 -13.74
CA ALA A 237 -9.22 -1.20 -13.32
C ALA A 237 -10.29 -1.34 -14.42
N GLN A 238 -9.93 -1.06 -15.68
CA GLN A 238 -10.84 -1.17 -16.83
C GLN A 238 -11.21 -2.63 -17.13
N LEU A 239 -10.22 -3.54 -17.07
CA LEU A 239 -10.43 -4.97 -17.27
C LEU A 239 -11.35 -5.55 -16.19
N MET A 240 -11.11 -5.21 -14.93
CA MET A 240 -11.92 -5.67 -13.80
C MET A 240 -13.35 -5.12 -13.83
N ASN A 241 -13.52 -3.85 -14.20
CA ASN A 241 -14.85 -3.27 -14.41
C ASN A 241 -15.61 -3.99 -15.54
N SER A 242 -14.93 -4.30 -16.64
CA SER A 242 -15.51 -5.03 -17.76
C SER A 242 -15.94 -6.45 -17.35
N ALA A 243 -15.04 -7.20 -16.70
CA ALA A 243 -15.33 -8.56 -16.21
C ALA A 243 -16.50 -8.57 -15.22
N ARG A 244 -16.53 -7.61 -14.29
CA ARG A 244 -17.63 -7.47 -13.33
C ARG A 244 -18.94 -7.14 -14.02
N ASN A 245 -18.96 -6.20 -14.95
CA ASN A 245 -20.17 -5.84 -15.70
C ASN A 245 -20.80 -7.05 -16.41
N VAL A 246 -19.96 -7.94 -16.95
CA VAL A 246 -20.39 -9.22 -17.54
C VAL A 246 -21.00 -10.13 -16.47
N VAL A 247 -20.35 -10.30 -15.32
CA VAL A 247 -20.83 -11.20 -14.24
C VAL A 247 -22.08 -10.67 -13.53
N THR A 248 -22.17 -9.35 -13.29
CA THR A 248 -23.28 -8.73 -12.55
C THR A 248 -24.42 -8.25 -13.45
N ALA A 249 -24.36 -8.53 -14.75
CA ALA A 249 -25.34 -8.10 -15.75
C ALA A 249 -25.68 -6.59 -15.64
N ASN A 250 -24.66 -5.74 -15.48
CA ASN A 250 -24.79 -4.28 -15.35
C ASN A 250 -25.66 -3.77 -14.18
N LYS A 251 -25.90 -4.58 -13.13
CA LYS A 251 -26.80 -4.20 -12.01
C LYS A 251 -26.21 -3.21 -10.97
N GLY A 252 -25.04 -2.64 -11.21
CA GLY A 252 -24.51 -1.56 -10.39
C GLY A 252 -23.06 -1.24 -10.74
N SER A 253 -22.79 0.00 -11.13
CA SER A 253 -21.42 0.51 -11.11
C SER A 253 -21.01 0.73 -9.66
N LEU A 254 -19.81 0.28 -9.29
CA LEU A 254 -19.24 0.69 -8.01
C LEU A 254 -18.82 2.15 -8.09
N LEU A 255 -19.05 2.86 -6.99
CA LEU A 255 -18.81 4.29 -6.79
C LEU A 255 -17.32 4.67 -6.70
N TYR A 256 -16.40 3.72 -6.89
CA TYR A 256 -14.96 3.91 -6.68
C TYR A 256 -14.17 3.54 -7.93
N LEU A 257 -13.73 4.56 -8.66
CA LEU A 257 -12.84 4.44 -9.81
C LEU A 257 -11.41 4.72 -9.34
N HIS A 258 -10.64 3.65 -9.11
CA HIS A 258 -9.22 3.75 -8.74
C HIS A 258 -8.31 3.96 -9.97
N GLU A 259 -8.86 3.94 -11.18
CA GLU A 259 -8.11 3.94 -12.45
C GLU A 259 -7.05 5.05 -12.55
N GLU A 260 -7.39 6.26 -12.11
CA GLU A 260 -6.47 7.40 -12.18
C GLU A 260 -5.37 7.30 -11.12
N VAL A 261 -5.68 6.85 -9.91
CA VAL A 261 -4.69 6.63 -8.83
C VAL A 261 -3.76 5.47 -9.17
N ASP A 262 -4.30 4.41 -9.78
CA ASP A 262 -3.54 3.26 -10.25
C ASP A 262 -2.55 3.69 -11.35
N ARG A 263 -3.00 4.46 -12.35
CA ARG A 263 -2.13 5.02 -13.40
C ARG A 263 -1.07 5.93 -12.82
N LEU A 264 -1.48 6.84 -11.94
CA LEU A 264 -0.58 7.77 -11.26
C LEU A 264 0.54 7.03 -10.52
N GLY A 265 0.20 5.99 -9.76
CA GLY A 265 1.16 5.15 -9.07
C GLY A 265 2.14 4.51 -10.05
N LEU A 266 1.63 3.83 -11.08
CA LEU A 266 2.44 3.13 -12.07
C LEU A 266 3.43 4.07 -12.79
N GLU A 267 2.94 5.21 -13.26
CA GLU A 267 3.74 6.21 -13.96
C GLU A 267 4.81 6.82 -13.04
N THR A 268 4.45 7.15 -11.79
CA THR A 268 5.44 7.63 -10.81
C THR A 268 6.55 6.60 -10.58
N GLY A 269 6.21 5.31 -10.42
CA GLY A 269 7.20 4.26 -10.17
C GLY A 269 8.18 4.08 -11.34
N ILE A 270 7.66 4.17 -12.57
CA ILE A 270 8.48 4.14 -13.79
C ILE A 270 9.41 5.35 -13.84
N GLU A 271 8.87 6.56 -13.65
CA GLU A 271 9.65 7.80 -13.69
C GLU A 271 10.75 7.84 -12.64
N VAL A 272 10.45 7.38 -11.42
CA VAL A 272 11.43 7.30 -10.33
C VAL A 272 12.57 6.37 -10.69
N TYR A 273 12.31 5.22 -11.30
CA TYR A 273 13.40 4.35 -11.76
C TYR A 273 14.18 5.01 -12.90
N GLU A 274 13.49 5.54 -13.91
CA GLU A 274 14.11 6.11 -15.10
C GLU A 274 14.96 7.36 -14.78
N GLY A 275 14.55 8.16 -13.79
CA GLY A 275 15.23 9.38 -13.36
C GLY A 275 16.54 9.18 -12.58
N ILE A 276 16.88 7.96 -12.17
CA ILE A 276 18.20 7.68 -11.56
C ILE A 276 19.26 7.53 -12.65
N SER A 277 20.42 8.15 -12.46
CA SER A 277 21.58 8.03 -13.35
C SER A 277 22.43 6.82 -13.00
#